data_AF-A0AAW9HP64-F1
#
_entry.id   AF-A0AAW9HP64-F1
#
_cell.length_a   1.000
_cell.length_b   1.000
_cell.length_c   1.000
_cell.angle_alpha   90.00
_cell.angle_beta   90.00
_cell.angle_gamma   90.00
#
_symmetry.space_group_name_H-M   'P 1'
#
loop_
_entity.id
_entity.type
_entity.pdbx_description
1 polymer ?
#
loop_
_entity_poly.entity_id
_entity_poly.type
_entity_poly.pdbx_seq_one_letter_code
_entity_poly.pdbx_strand_id
1 'polypeptide(L)'
;INYDTVVNEAKTGEQSGDDVCGKTYQKTRSFDYPAAKNSVKIMHVPQDTTNFSVEYRDNRNHYDVTFDTDGGTEVPARTLYYGQVIPNLEQKDIPEKVGATFQGWKPSMDLKDESGKTFKAGEVIKDSSGNAIKDLNAKLIMPAENVKFTAVWKYDSNDDDYPGGEFDYPRLS
;
A
#
# COMPACT_ATOMS: atom_id res chain seq x y z
N ILE A 1 -19.10 29.21 -27.38
CA ILE A 1 -18.96 30.62 -26.94
C ILE A 1 -17.62 31.09 -27.48
N ASN A 2 -17.62 32.08 -28.37
CA ASN A 2 -16.44 32.49 -29.12
C ASN A 2 -15.61 33.50 -28.31
N TYR A 3 -14.29 33.55 -28.53
CA TYR A 3 -13.36 34.37 -27.73
C TYR A 3 -13.76 35.85 -27.69
N ASP A 4 -14.22 36.37 -28.83
CA ASP A 4 -14.65 37.77 -28.97
C ASP A 4 -15.88 38.12 -28.13
N THR A 5 -16.77 37.17 -27.85
CA THR A 5 -17.97 37.40 -27.04
C THR A 5 -17.61 37.58 -25.56
N VAL A 6 -16.67 36.78 -25.06
CA VAL A 6 -16.23 36.82 -23.65
C VAL A 6 -15.44 38.10 -23.36
N VAL A 7 -14.62 38.54 -24.31
CA VAL A 7 -13.83 39.78 -24.19
C VAL A 7 -14.74 41.02 -24.18
N ASN A 8 -15.80 41.03 -24.99
CA ASN A 8 -16.73 42.16 -25.04
C ASN A 8 -17.61 42.26 -23.79
N GLU A 9 -17.98 41.13 -23.17
CA GLU A 9 -18.70 41.14 -21.89
C GLU A 9 -17.82 41.62 -20.71
N ALA A 10 -16.53 41.28 -20.70
CA ALA A 10 -15.60 41.72 -19.64
C ALA A 10 -15.36 43.23 -19.62
N LYS A 11 -15.45 43.90 -20.78
CA LYS A 11 -15.28 45.37 -20.92
C LYS A 11 -16.45 46.20 -20.37
N THR A 12 -17.55 45.57 -19.97
CA THR A 12 -18.72 46.25 -19.37
C THR A 12 -18.68 46.32 -17.84
N GLY A 13 -17.64 45.77 -17.20
CA GLY A 13 -17.43 45.83 -15.75
C GLY A 13 -16.71 47.11 -15.30
N GLU A 14 -16.68 47.34 -13.99
CA GLU A 14 -15.98 48.49 -13.38
C GLU A 14 -14.47 48.45 -13.65
N GLN A 15 -13.93 49.62 -14.00
CA GLN A 15 -12.50 49.80 -14.27
C GLN A 15 -11.72 49.98 -12.98
N SER A 16 -10.62 49.24 -12.82
CA SER A 16 -9.64 49.47 -11.75
C SER A 16 -8.22 49.40 -12.31
N GLY A 17 -7.42 50.42 -12.01
CA GLY A 17 -6.01 50.53 -12.38
C GLY A 17 -5.56 51.95 -12.75
N ASP A 18 -4.27 52.22 -12.61
CA ASP A 18 -3.61 53.51 -12.83
C ASP A 18 -2.82 53.51 -14.15
N ASP A 19 -2.65 54.67 -14.79
CA ASP A 19 -2.13 54.79 -16.18
C ASP A 19 -0.65 54.36 -16.33
N VAL A 20 0.04 54.11 -15.21
CA VAL A 20 1.44 53.65 -15.15
C VAL A 20 1.57 52.12 -15.13
N CYS A 21 0.59 51.38 -14.62
CA CYS A 21 0.69 49.92 -14.41
C CYS A 21 -0.38 49.09 -15.14
N GLY A 22 -1.31 49.73 -15.87
CA GLY A 22 -2.31 49.06 -16.70
C GLY A 22 -3.63 48.77 -15.97
N LYS A 23 -4.75 48.88 -16.69
CA LYS A 23 -6.11 48.70 -16.18
C LYS A 23 -6.54 47.24 -16.29
N THR A 24 -7.12 46.67 -15.23
CA THR A 24 -7.62 45.29 -15.22
C THR A 24 -9.12 45.25 -14.94
N TYR A 25 -9.82 44.31 -15.58
CA TYR A 25 -11.25 44.10 -15.45
C TYR A 25 -11.49 42.74 -14.81
N GLN A 26 -12.28 42.68 -13.74
CA GLN A 26 -12.64 41.43 -13.07
C GLN A 26 -14.16 41.39 -12.88
N LYS A 27 -14.81 40.33 -13.36
CA LYS A 27 -16.22 40.04 -13.09
C LYS A 27 -16.33 38.60 -12.62
N THR A 28 -16.52 38.40 -11.33
CA THR A 28 -16.63 37.06 -10.75
C THR A 28 -18.03 36.51 -11.00
N ARG A 29 -18.13 35.42 -11.76
CA ARG A 29 -19.35 34.58 -11.83
C ARG A 29 -19.01 33.18 -11.36
N SER A 30 -19.54 32.78 -10.21
CA SER A 30 -19.54 31.37 -9.77
C SER A 30 -20.57 30.60 -10.56
N PHE A 31 -20.15 29.51 -11.18
CA PHE A 31 -21.04 28.54 -11.80
C PHE A 31 -20.93 27.23 -11.02
N ASP A 32 -21.89 27.00 -10.12
CA ASP A 32 -22.01 25.74 -9.41
C ASP A 32 -22.71 24.71 -10.31
N TYR A 33 -21.97 23.69 -10.74
CA TYR A 33 -22.52 22.55 -11.46
C TYR A 33 -22.25 21.25 -10.69
N PRO A 34 -23.25 20.40 -10.42
CA PRO A 34 -23.04 19.10 -9.81
C PRO A 34 -22.34 18.17 -10.82
N ALA A 35 -21.13 17.73 -10.50
CA ALA A 35 -20.32 16.90 -11.40
C ALA A 35 -20.86 15.46 -11.47
N ALA A 36 -21.33 15.03 -12.65
CA ALA A 36 -21.31 13.62 -13.02
C ALA A 36 -19.85 13.20 -13.28
N LYS A 37 -19.35 12.17 -12.59
CA LYS A 37 -17.97 11.68 -12.71
C LYS A 37 -17.69 11.11 -14.10
N ASN A 38 -17.24 11.95 -15.02
CA ASN A 38 -16.63 11.54 -16.27
C ASN A 38 -15.19 12.10 -16.29
N SER A 39 -14.19 11.21 -16.37
CA SER A 39 -12.77 11.55 -16.37
C SER A 39 -12.39 12.29 -17.66
N VAL A 40 -12.37 13.62 -17.63
CA VAL A 40 -11.87 14.44 -18.72
C VAL A 40 -10.35 14.55 -18.58
N LYS A 41 -9.61 14.00 -19.55
CA LYS A 41 -8.15 14.13 -19.62
C LYS A 41 -7.83 15.51 -20.22
N ILE A 42 -7.57 16.51 -19.39
CA ILE A 42 -7.14 17.84 -19.86
C ILE A 42 -5.66 17.75 -20.21
N MET A 43 -5.33 17.63 -21.50
CA MET A 43 -3.96 17.82 -21.99
C MET A 43 -3.72 19.32 -22.14
N HIS A 44 -2.88 19.89 -21.28
CA HIS A 44 -2.40 21.26 -21.45
C HIS A 44 -1.23 21.23 -22.44
N VAL A 45 -1.36 21.90 -23.58
CA VAL A 45 -0.24 22.13 -24.50
C VAL A 45 0.45 23.41 -24.04
N PRO A 46 1.66 23.36 -23.46
CA PRO A 46 2.38 24.58 -23.12
C PRO A 46 2.82 25.29 -24.42
N GLN A 47 2.61 26.60 -24.51
CA GLN A 47 3.09 27.44 -25.62
C GLN A 47 4.59 27.77 -25.54
N ASP A 48 5.30 27.31 -24.49
CA ASP A 48 6.75 27.46 -24.34
C ASP A 48 7.42 26.08 -24.24
N THR A 49 8.29 25.78 -25.21
CA THR A 49 8.92 24.46 -25.38
C THR A 49 10.23 24.28 -24.61
N THR A 50 10.65 25.26 -23.81
CA THR A 50 12.03 25.33 -23.28
C THR A 50 12.20 24.82 -21.85
N ASN A 51 11.13 24.56 -21.08
CA ASN A 51 11.20 23.78 -19.84
C ASN A 51 9.78 23.45 -19.34
N PHE A 52 9.23 22.30 -19.74
CA PHE A 52 8.08 21.72 -19.06
C PHE A 52 8.55 20.50 -18.26
N SER A 53 8.32 20.52 -16.95
CA SER A 53 8.44 19.31 -16.12
C SER A 53 7.11 18.58 -16.16
N VAL A 54 7.09 17.39 -16.75
CA VAL A 54 5.94 16.49 -16.62
C VAL A 54 5.98 15.93 -15.20
N GLU A 55 5.15 16.47 -14.30
CA GLU A 55 4.89 15.83 -13.02
C GLU A 55 4.05 14.56 -13.26
N TYR A 56 4.73 13.42 -13.40
CA TYR A 56 4.08 12.12 -13.34
C TYR A 56 3.65 11.89 -11.90
N ARG A 57 2.39 12.21 -11.55
CA ARG A 57 1.81 11.76 -10.29
C ARG A 57 1.60 10.25 -10.40
N ASP A 58 2.59 9.52 -9.89
CA ASP A 58 2.61 8.06 -9.85
C ASP A 58 1.47 7.58 -8.92
N ASN A 59 0.25 7.44 -9.45
CA ASN A 59 -0.90 6.86 -8.76
C ASN A 59 -0.73 5.34 -8.63
N ARG A 60 0.39 4.87 -8.09
CA ARG A 60 0.58 3.45 -7.76
C ARG A 60 -0.25 3.15 -6.52
N ASN A 61 -1.22 2.25 -6.68
CA ASN A 61 -1.95 1.71 -5.54
C ASN A 61 -0.95 1.05 -4.59
N HIS A 62 -1.13 1.26 -3.29
CA HIS A 62 -0.33 0.63 -2.24
C HIS A 62 -1.25 -0.23 -1.38
N TYR A 63 -0.66 -1.26 -0.80
CA TYR A 63 -1.35 -2.27 -0.01
C TYR A 63 -0.46 -2.71 1.14
N ASP A 64 -1.09 -3.22 2.19
CA ASP A 64 -0.40 -3.61 3.40
C ASP A 64 -0.04 -5.09 3.41
N VAL A 65 1.17 -5.37 3.88
CA VAL A 65 1.68 -6.69 4.23
C VAL A 65 1.73 -6.78 5.75
N THR A 66 0.95 -7.70 6.30
CA THR A 66 0.85 -7.95 7.74
C THR A 66 1.41 -9.32 8.10
N PHE A 67 2.00 -9.43 9.28
CA PHE A 67 2.60 -10.66 9.79
C PHE A 67 1.89 -11.06 11.07
N ASP A 68 1.23 -12.21 11.02
CA ASP A 68 0.57 -12.85 12.14
C ASP A 68 1.49 -13.96 12.65
N THR A 69 2.21 -13.68 13.73
CA THR A 69 3.27 -14.57 14.25
C THR A 69 2.72 -15.68 15.13
N ASP A 70 1.41 -15.70 15.39
CA ASP A 70 0.73 -16.70 16.22
C ASP A 70 1.42 -16.91 17.59
N GLY A 71 1.72 -15.80 18.27
CA GLY A 71 2.39 -15.80 19.58
C GLY A 71 3.91 -15.94 19.54
N GLY A 72 4.55 -15.79 18.38
CA GLY A 72 5.99 -15.55 18.27
C GLY A 72 6.36 -14.06 18.41
N THR A 73 7.65 -13.74 18.31
CA THR A 73 8.13 -12.35 18.30
C THR A 73 7.48 -11.53 17.19
N GLU A 74 7.16 -10.27 17.48
CA GLU A 74 6.43 -9.38 16.55
C GLU A 74 7.28 -9.04 15.32
N VAL A 75 6.65 -9.07 14.15
CA VAL A 75 7.25 -8.65 12.88
C VAL A 75 6.49 -7.42 12.37
N PRO A 76 7.16 -6.30 12.10
CA PRO A 76 6.48 -5.06 11.71
C PRO A 76 5.80 -5.22 10.35
N ALA A 77 4.57 -4.70 10.25
CA ALA A 77 3.84 -4.59 9.00
C ALA A 77 4.55 -3.64 8.02
N ARG A 78 4.31 -3.82 6.73
CA ARG A 78 4.94 -3.06 5.65
C ARG A 78 3.89 -2.60 4.65
N THR A 79 4.02 -1.38 4.13
CA THR A 79 3.18 -0.89 3.03
C THR A 79 3.99 -0.89 1.74
N LEU A 80 3.49 -1.58 0.71
CA LEU A 80 4.19 -1.77 -0.56
C LEU A 80 3.32 -1.35 -1.74
N TYR A 81 3.95 -0.89 -2.82
CA TYR A 81 3.22 -0.60 -4.05
C TYR A 81 2.83 -1.89 -4.77
N TYR A 82 1.68 -1.85 -5.43
CA TYR A 82 1.25 -2.90 -6.36
C TYR A 82 2.35 -3.25 -7.36
N GLY A 83 2.57 -4.54 -7.57
CA GLY A 83 3.58 -5.04 -8.52
C GLY A 83 5.01 -4.98 -8.00
N GLN A 84 5.26 -4.40 -6.81
CA GLN A 84 6.58 -4.41 -6.20
C GLN A 84 6.91 -5.81 -5.67
N VAL A 85 8.19 -6.19 -5.74
CA VAL A 85 8.68 -7.39 -5.05
C VAL A 85 8.61 -7.15 -3.54
N ILE A 86 7.93 -8.05 -2.83
CA ILE A 86 7.88 -8.09 -1.37
C ILE A 86 9.31 -8.32 -0.85
N PRO A 87 9.88 -7.37 -0.07
CA PRO A 87 11.23 -7.54 0.46
C PRO A 87 11.29 -8.74 1.40
N ASN A 88 12.43 -9.40 1.43
CA ASN A 88 12.71 -10.46 2.39
C ASN A 88 12.72 -9.91 3.84
N LEU A 89 12.69 -10.83 4.80
CA LEU A 89 12.93 -10.57 6.20
C LEU A 89 14.43 -10.72 6.46
N GLU A 90 15.00 -9.82 7.27
CA GLU A 90 16.35 -10.04 7.76
C GLU A 90 16.34 -11.18 8.79
N GLN A 91 17.48 -11.85 8.97
CA GLN A 91 17.57 -12.99 9.88
C GLN A 91 17.09 -12.67 11.31
N LYS A 92 17.30 -11.42 11.76
CA LYS A 92 16.86 -10.93 13.07
C LYS A 92 15.35 -10.68 13.18
N ASP A 93 14.65 -10.56 12.05
CA ASP A 93 13.22 -10.29 11.97
C ASP A 93 12.40 -11.58 11.70
N ILE A 94 13.08 -12.74 11.62
CA ILE A 94 12.40 -14.03 11.57
C ILE A 94 11.81 -14.28 12.97
N PRO A 95 10.52 -14.60 13.08
CA PRO A 95 9.89 -14.75 14.37
C PRO A 95 10.45 -15.96 15.13
N GLU A 96 10.54 -15.82 16.45
CA GLU A 96 10.93 -16.88 17.37
C GLU A 96 9.79 -17.14 18.37
N LYS A 97 9.60 -18.40 18.75
CA LYS A 97 8.59 -18.83 19.73
C LYS A 97 9.20 -19.90 20.62
N VAL A 98 9.11 -19.70 21.94
CA VAL A 98 9.65 -20.67 22.92
C VAL A 98 8.94 -22.02 22.76
N GLY A 99 9.70 -23.11 22.75
CA GLY A 99 9.17 -24.47 22.61
C GLY A 99 8.70 -24.85 21.20
N ALA A 100 8.95 -24.00 20.19
CA ALA A 100 8.55 -24.30 18.82
C ALA A 100 9.57 -23.86 17.76
N THR A 101 9.72 -24.68 16.74
CA THR A 101 10.56 -24.39 15.57
C THR A 101 9.72 -23.75 14.46
N PHE A 102 10.12 -22.54 14.01
CA PHE A 102 9.47 -21.85 12.90
C PHE A 102 9.57 -22.66 11.58
N GLN A 103 8.43 -22.95 10.97
CA GLN A 103 8.30 -23.74 9.73
C GLN A 103 8.09 -22.87 8.48
N GLY A 104 7.85 -21.57 8.61
CA GLY A 104 7.63 -20.66 7.49
C GLY A 104 6.26 -19.98 7.50
N TRP A 105 5.92 -19.37 6.38
CA TRP A 105 4.76 -18.48 6.25
C TRP A 105 3.68 -19.04 5.32
N LYS A 106 2.41 -18.86 5.70
CA LYS A 106 1.24 -19.09 4.86
C LYS A 106 0.63 -17.76 4.43
N PRO A 107 0.49 -17.47 3.12
CA PRO A 107 -0.17 -16.26 2.67
C PRO A 107 -1.69 -16.40 2.78
N SER A 108 -2.39 -15.29 3.01
CA SER A 108 -3.86 -15.24 3.04
C SER A 108 -4.51 -15.38 1.66
N MET A 109 -3.72 -15.27 0.59
CA MET A 109 -4.18 -15.34 -0.79
C MET A 109 -3.12 -15.95 -1.71
N ASP A 110 -3.51 -16.27 -2.94
CA ASP A 110 -2.59 -16.76 -3.96
C ASP A 110 -1.62 -15.64 -4.37
N LEU A 111 -0.32 -15.90 -4.25
CA LEU A 111 0.74 -14.96 -4.61
C LEU A 111 1.52 -15.49 -5.81
N LYS A 112 2.11 -14.58 -6.58
CA LYS A 112 2.98 -14.93 -7.71
C LYS A 112 4.37 -14.38 -7.48
N ASP A 113 5.40 -15.07 -7.94
CA ASP A 113 6.74 -14.48 -8.03
C ASP A 113 6.96 -13.73 -9.35
N GLU A 114 8.15 -13.15 -9.50
CA GLU A 114 8.60 -12.49 -10.74
C GLU A 114 8.57 -13.40 -11.98
N SER A 115 8.66 -14.72 -11.80
CA SER A 115 8.66 -15.72 -12.87
C SER A 115 7.24 -16.22 -13.21
N GLY A 116 6.23 -15.80 -12.45
CA GLY A 116 4.84 -16.24 -12.59
C GLY A 116 4.50 -17.54 -11.86
N LYS A 117 5.41 -18.10 -11.05
CA LYS A 117 5.12 -19.25 -10.17
C LYS A 117 4.09 -18.83 -9.14
N THR A 118 3.05 -19.63 -8.96
CA THR A 118 1.98 -19.38 -7.99
C THR A 118 2.25 -20.10 -6.67
N PHE A 119 2.10 -19.38 -5.57
CA PHE A 119 2.11 -19.87 -4.19
C PHE A 119 0.70 -19.77 -3.65
N LYS A 120 0.13 -20.89 -3.22
CA LYS A 120 -1.28 -20.95 -2.85
C LYS A 120 -1.55 -20.36 -1.47
N ALA A 121 -2.73 -19.76 -1.33
CA ALA A 121 -3.26 -19.33 -0.05
C ALA A 121 -3.27 -20.50 0.96
N GLY A 122 -2.87 -20.23 2.20
CA GLY A 122 -2.90 -21.22 3.28
C GLY A 122 -1.82 -22.32 3.21
N GLU A 123 -0.99 -22.33 2.17
CA GLU A 123 0.13 -23.27 2.03
C GLU A 123 1.45 -22.61 2.46
N VAL A 124 2.34 -23.39 3.07
CA VAL A 124 3.67 -22.88 3.45
C VAL A 124 4.46 -22.57 2.18
N ILE A 125 4.98 -21.35 2.08
CA ILE A 125 5.82 -20.92 0.96
C ILE A 125 7.12 -21.71 0.96
N LYS A 126 7.36 -22.42 -0.14
CA LYS A 126 8.51 -23.32 -0.33
C LYS A 126 9.26 -23.05 -1.62
N ASP A 127 10.56 -23.32 -1.59
CA ASP A 127 11.42 -23.30 -2.77
C ASP A 127 11.08 -24.46 -3.74
N SER A 128 11.80 -24.56 -4.85
CA SER A 128 11.66 -25.69 -5.80
C SER A 128 12.12 -27.03 -5.24
N SER A 129 12.90 -27.04 -4.16
CA SER A 129 13.41 -28.22 -3.47
C SER A 129 12.48 -28.72 -2.37
N GLY A 130 11.40 -27.98 -2.08
CA GLY A 130 10.45 -28.29 -1.02
C GLY A 130 10.81 -27.74 0.37
N ASN A 131 11.89 -26.97 0.49
CA ASN A 131 12.26 -26.32 1.75
C ASN A 131 11.43 -25.06 1.96
N ALA A 132 11.03 -24.79 3.20
CA ALA A 132 10.29 -23.59 3.53
C ALA A 132 11.17 -22.33 3.44
N ILE A 133 10.63 -21.28 2.82
CA ILE A 133 11.31 -19.99 2.66
C ILE A 133 10.92 -19.10 3.84
N LYS A 134 11.70 -19.20 4.93
CA LYS A 134 11.40 -18.52 6.21
C LYS A 134 11.60 -17.01 6.17
N ASP A 135 12.53 -16.56 5.33
CA ASP A 135 12.90 -15.16 5.12
C ASP A 135 12.06 -14.48 4.03
N LEU A 136 11.05 -15.14 3.47
CA LEU A 136 10.28 -14.65 2.32
C LEU A 136 11.10 -14.31 1.07
N ASN A 137 12.31 -14.85 0.91
CA ASN A 137 13.12 -14.71 -0.31
C ASN A 137 12.57 -15.58 -1.47
N ALA A 138 11.28 -15.43 -1.76
CA ALA A 138 10.56 -16.08 -2.85
C ALA A 138 10.26 -15.09 -4.00
N LYS A 139 10.74 -13.85 -3.89
CA LYS A 139 10.50 -12.76 -4.85
C LYS A 139 9.02 -12.58 -5.21
N LEU A 140 8.17 -12.65 -4.19
CA LEU A 140 6.73 -12.51 -4.33
C LEU A 140 6.37 -11.11 -4.81
N ILE A 141 5.45 -11.01 -5.74
CA ILE A 141 4.94 -9.75 -6.27
C ILE A 141 3.72 -9.33 -5.44
N MET A 142 3.72 -8.08 -4.99
CA MET A 142 2.63 -7.51 -4.22
C MET A 142 1.35 -7.47 -5.08
N PRO A 143 0.27 -8.14 -4.66
CA PRO A 143 -0.99 -8.13 -5.39
C PRO A 143 -1.73 -6.81 -5.20
N ALA A 144 -2.87 -6.66 -5.88
CA ALA A 144 -3.72 -5.47 -5.77
C ALA A 144 -4.62 -5.48 -4.52
N GLU A 145 -4.17 -6.13 -3.44
CA GLU A 145 -4.92 -6.35 -2.20
C GLU A 145 -3.96 -6.50 -1.02
N ASN A 146 -4.48 -6.32 0.20
CA ASN A 146 -3.70 -6.52 1.43
C ASN A 146 -3.39 -8.01 1.64
N VAL A 147 -2.15 -8.29 2.02
CA VAL A 147 -1.64 -9.65 2.25
C VAL A 147 -1.36 -9.85 3.73
N LYS A 148 -1.81 -10.98 4.27
CA LYS A 148 -1.41 -11.45 5.60
C LYS A 148 -0.58 -12.72 5.48
N PHE A 149 0.55 -12.75 6.15
CA PHE A 149 1.36 -13.96 6.33
C PHE A 149 1.13 -14.50 7.74
N THR A 150 0.68 -15.75 7.84
CA THR A 150 0.51 -16.43 9.13
C THR A 150 1.67 -17.39 9.34
N ALA A 151 2.32 -17.28 10.50
CA ALA A 151 3.42 -18.13 10.91
C ALA A 151 2.96 -19.57 11.13
N VAL A 152 3.81 -20.53 10.75
CA VAL A 152 3.59 -21.94 11.03
C VAL A 152 4.68 -22.43 11.95
N TRP A 153 4.27 -23.12 13.01
CA TRP A 153 5.14 -23.62 14.07
C TRP A 153 5.09 -25.14 14.14
N LYS A 154 6.22 -25.75 14.47
CA LYS A 154 6.30 -27.15 14.89
C LYS A 154 6.75 -27.16 16.34
N TYR A 155 5.88 -27.56 17.26
CA TYR A 155 6.24 -27.69 18.67
C TYR A 155 7.25 -28.80 18.85
N ASP A 156 8.25 -28.53 19.68
CA ASP A 156 9.23 -29.53 20.05
C ASP A 156 8.53 -30.49 21.02
N SER A 157 8.56 -31.78 20.71
CA SER A 157 7.80 -32.82 21.41
C SER A 157 8.31 -33.14 22.83
N ASN A 158 8.93 -32.18 23.52
CA ASN A 158 9.43 -32.32 24.89
C ASN A 158 8.53 -31.65 25.95
N ASP A 159 7.32 -31.21 25.59
CA ASP A 159 6.30 -30.73 26.54
C ASP A 159 5.57 -31.90 27.25
N ASP A 160 6.33 -32.82 27.84
CA ASP A 160 5.82 -33.66 28.95
C ASP A 160 5.93 -32.92 30.31
N ASP A 161 6.43 -31.67 30.32
CA ASP A 161 6.53 -30.83 31.51
C ASP A 161 5.63 -29.59 31.38
N TYR A 162 4.32 -29.84 31.22
CA TYR A 162 3.32 -28.90 31.71
C TYR A 162 3.39 -28.97 33.25
N PRO A 163 3.92 -27.97 34.00
CA PRO A 163 3.51 -27.82 35.38
C PRO A 163 2.02 -27.50 35.31
N GLY A 164 1.20 -28.50 35.62
CA GLY A 164 -0.24 -28.37 35.71
C GLY A 164 -0.55 -27.08 36.47
N GLY A 165 -1.32 -26.20 35.82
CA GLY A 165 -1.77 -24.95 36.41
C GLY A 165 -2.63 -25.24 37.62
N GLU A 166 -2.00 -25.44 38.77
CA GLU A 166 -2.62 -25.31 40.08
C GLU A 166 -2.65 -23.82 40.39
N PHE A 167 -3.59 -23.11 39.76
CA PHE A 167 -4.06 -21.85 40.30
C PHE A 167 -4.82 -22.17 41.58
N ASP A 168 -4.09 -22.26 42.68
CA ASP A 168 -4.63 -22.32 44.03
C ASP A 168 -5.35 -20.98 44.28
N TYR A 169 -6.63 -20.92 43.90
CA TYR A 169 -7.48 -19.79 44.22
C TYR A 169 -7.64 -19.77 45.75
N PRO A 170 -7.21 -18.71 46.46
CA PRO A 170 -7.43 -18.64 47.89
C PRO A 170 -8.95 -18.67 48.14
N ARG A 171 -9.42 -19.68 48.86
CA ARG A 171 -10.77 -19.71 49.41
C ARG A 171 -10.94 -18.46 50.28
N LEU A 172 -11.79 -17.55 49.83
CA LEU A 172 -12.30 -16.46 50.67
C LEU A 172 -13.02 -17.09 51.87
N SER A 173 -12.52 -16.84 53.07
CA SER A 173 -13.17 -17.21 54.34
C SER A 173 -14.23 -16.21 54.73
#